data_AF-A4WXG3-F1
#
_entry.id   AF-A4WXG3-F1
#
_cell.length_a   1.000
_cell.length_b   1.000
_cell.length_c   1.000
_cell.angle_alpha   90.00
_cell.angle_beta   90.00
_cell.angle_gamma   90.00
#
_symmetry.space_group_name_H-M   'P 1'
#
loop_
_entity.id
_entity.type
_entity.pdbx_description
1 polymer ?
#
loop_
_entity_poly.entity_id
_entity_poly.type
_entity_poly.pdbx_seq_one_letter_code
_entity_poly.pdbx_strand_id
1 'polypeptide(L)'
;MIEAALSMSALGLGLGLLLGVAARKFHVETPPVVDAIDGILPGTNCGACGYPGCRGLAEAMAEGSAPVTACTPGGRDVALALAAIVEPGGGGAAVPGMAEAEPMVAFIFEDHCTGCMRCFKRCPTDAIIGANKQIHTVVTDACIGCNACIEACPTEAIVARVKPKTLKSWYWDKPLPGAGADSREHAA
;
A
#
# COMPACT_ATOMS: atom_id res chain seq x y z
N MET A 1 42.26 -10.05 -33.73
CA MET A 1 40.98 -10.63 -33.25
C MET A 1 41.19 -11.51 -32.02
N ILE A 2 42.10 -12.49 -32.06
CA ILE A 2 42.36 -13.39 -30.91
C ILE A 2 42.88 -12.65 -29.66
N GLU A 3 43.81 -11.71 -29.83
CA GLU A 3 44.31 -10.85 -28.73
C GLU A 3 43.21 -10.08 -28.00
N ALA A 4 42.30 -9.45 -28.77
CA ALA A 4 41.17 -8.72 -28.21
C ALA A 4 40.18 -9.65 -27.49
N ALA A 5 39.97 -10.86 -28.01
CA ALA A 5 39.13 -11.86 -27.38
C ALA A 5 39.74 -12.37 -26.06
N LEU A 6 41.06 -12.57 -26.02
CA LEU A 6 41.79 -12.99 -24.82
C LEU A 6 41.77 -11.93 -23.73
N SER A 7 42.03 -10.66 -24.08
CA SER A 7 42.06 -9.57 -23.09
C SER A 7 40.70 -9.32 -22.45
N MET A 8 39.62 -9.34 -23.24
CA MET A 8 38.25 -9.21 -22.72
C MET A 8 37.85 -10.40 -21.84
N SER A 9 38.24 -11.62 -22.23
CA SER A 9 37.95 -12.83 -21.45
C SER A 9 38.71 -12.84 -20.12
N ALA A 10 39.98 -12.46 -20.13
CA ALA A 10 40.81 -12.39 -18.92
C ALA A 10 40.29 -11.35 -17.93
N LEU A 11 39.88 -10.17 -18.42
CA LEU A 11 39.32 -9.13 -17.57
C LEU A 11 37.96 -9.53 -17.00
N GLY A 12 37.09 -10.15 -17.81
CA GLY A 12 35.80 -10.67 -17.34
C GLY A 12 35.94 -11.75 -16.27
N LEU A 13 36.83 -12.72 -16.49
CA LEU A 13 37.12 -13.76 -15.49
C LEU A 13 37.75 -13.18 -14.22
N GLY A 14 38.70 -12.25 -14.37
CA GLY A 14 39.37 -11.62 -13.23
C GLY A 14 38.40 -10.82 -12.35
N LEU A 15 37.57 -9.96 -12.96
CA LEU A 15 36.57 -9.18 -12.23
C LEU A 15 35.45 -10.07 -11.66
N GLY A 16 35.02 -11.09 -12.41
CA GLY A 16 34.00 -12.03 -11.95
C GLY A 16 34.46 -12.85 -10.75
N LEU A 17 35.68 -13.38 -10.76
CA LEU A 17 36.29 -14.07 -9.61
C LEU A 17 36.43 -13.13 -8.41
N LEU A 18 36.90 -11.91 -8.64
CA LEU A 18 37.06 -10.91 -7.57
C LEU A 18 35.73 -10.59 -6.91
N LEU A 19 34.68 -10.30 -7.69
CA LEU A 19 33.34 -10.03 -7.16
C LEU A 19 32.70 -11.25 -6.50
N GLY A 20 32.89 -12.45 -7.06
CA GLY A 20 32.39 -13.69 -6.46
C GLY A 20 33.04 -14.01 -5.12
N VAL A 21 34.36 -13.82 -5.00
CA VAL A 21 35.09 -13.96 -3.74
C VAL A 21 34.65 -12.90 -2.74
N ALA A 22 34.49 -11.65 -3.16
CA ALA A 22 34.00 -10.58 -2.31
C ALA A 22 32.59 -10.88 -1.79
N ALA A 23 31.66 -11.29 -2.65
CA ALA A 23 30.28 -11.61 -2.28
C ALA A 23 30.20 -12.72 -1.22
N ARG A 24 31.06 -13.75 -1.32
CA ARG A 24 31.09 -14.84 -0.32
C ARG A 24 31.80 -14.42 0.97
N LYS A 25 32.87 -13.63 0.87
CA LYS A 25 33.65 -13.19 2.03
C LYS A 25 32.92 -12.16 2.89
N PHE A 26 32.10 -11.32 2.26
CA PHE A 26 31.32 -10.26 2.92
C PHE A 26 29.83 -10.59 3.03
N HIS A 27 29.45 -11.87 2.90
CA HIS A 27 28.08 -12.28 3.14
C HIS A 27 27.73 -12.08 4.61
N VAL A 28 26.74 -11.22 4.88
CA VAL A 28 26.20 -11.00 6.21
C VAL A 28 25.01 -11.94 6.36
N GLU A 29 25.04 -12.81 7.38
CA GLU A 29 23.90 -13.66 7.67
C GLU A 29 22.75 -12.82 8.24
N THR A 30 21.61 -12.82 7.54
CA THR A 30 20.40 -12.16 8.02
C THR A 30 19.58 -13.08 8.91
N PRO A 31 18.97 -12.53 9.97
CA PRO A 31 18.05 -13.31 10.80
C PRO A 31 16.91 -13.87 9.92
N PRO A 32 16.51 -15.14 10.08
CA PRO A 32 15.50 -15.77 9.22
C PRO A 32 14.14 -15.05 9.26
N VAL A 33 13.86 -14.32 10.33
CA VAL A 33 12.66 -13.47 10.47
C VAL A 33 12.68 -12.29 9.51
N VAL A 34 13.84 -11.67 9.27
CA VAL A 34 13.95 -10.51 8.36
C VAL A 34 13.63 -10.93 6.94
N ASP A 35 14.18 -12.04 6.47
CA ASP A 35 13.90 -12.53 5.12
C ASP A 35 12.43 -13.00 4.98
N ALA A 36 11.81 -13.52 6.05
CA ALA A 36 10.39 -13.84 6.06
C ALA A 36 9.49 -12.58 5.95
N ILE A 37 9.85 -11.49 6.64
CA ILE A 37 9.14 -10.21 6.56
C ILE A 37 9.36 -9.57 5.18
N ASP A 38 10.59 -9.53 4.68
CA ASP A 38 10.94 -8.94 3.38
C ASP A 38 10.20 -9.64 2.23
N GLY A 39 9.99 -10.95 2.34
CA GLY A 39 9.22 -11.74 1.37
C GLY A 39 7.71 -11.43 1.33
N ILE A 40 7.15 -10.81 2.38
CA ILE A 40 5.74 -10.38 2.43
C ILE A 40 5.57 -8.93 1.99
N LEU A 41 6.60 -8.10 2.17
CA LEU A 41 6.55 -6.71 1.77
C LEU A 41 6.42 -6.59 0.23
N PRO A 42 5.75 -5.53 -0.28
CA PRO A 42 5.54 -5.37 -1.73
C PRO A 42 6.81 -5.22 -2.58
N GLY A 43 8.00 -5.08 -1.98
CA GLY A 43 9.27 -4.88 -2.69
C GLY A 43 9.40 -3.54 -3.44
N THR A 44 8.45 -2.61 -3.27
CA THR A 44 8.40 -1.35 -4.03
C THR A 44 9.46 -0.34 -3.63
N ASN A 45 10.07 -0.47 -2.45
CA ASN A 45 11.12 0.41 -1.94
C ASN A 45 10.76 1.92 -2.00
N CYS A 46 9.47 2.27 -1.81
CA CYS A 46 8.97 3.63 -2.00
C CYS A 46 9.32 4.64 -0.89
N GLY A 47 9.76 4.18 0.28
CA GLY A 47 10.16 5.05 1.40
C GLY A 47 9.01 5.75 2.15
N ALA A 48 7.74 5.48 1.81
CA ALA A 48 6.58 6.10 2.46
C ALA A 48 6.48 5.80 3.98
N CYS A 49 7.10 4.71 4.42
CA CYS A 49 7.17 4.29 5.82
C CYS A 49 8.33 4.94 6.60
N GLY A 50 9.22 5.70 5.93
CA GLY A 50 10.38 6.34 6.57
C GLY A 50 11.65 5.48 6.69
N TYR A 51 11.63 4.23 6.21
CA TYR A 51 12.77 3.30 6.26
C TYR A 51 13.46 3.14 4.90
N PRO A 52 14.76 2.78 4.87
CA PRO A 52 15.51 2.58 3.63
C PRO A 52 15.10 1.28 2.94
N GLY A 53 14.09 1.38 2.08
CA GLY A 53 13.57 0.24 1.32
C GLY A 53 12.75 -0.74 2.17
N CYS A 54 12.27 -1.79 1.51
CA CYS A 54 11.48 -2.86 2.14
C CYS A 54 12.33 -3.64 3.15
N ARG A 55 13.58 -3.97 2.80
CA ARG A 55 14.48 -4.70 3.70
C ARG A 55 14.81 -3.92 4.98
N GLY A 56 15.02 -2.60 4.88
CA GLY A 56 15.24 -1.76 6.07
C GLY A 56 14.00 -1.69 6.98
N LEU A 57 12.80 -1.68 6.41
CA LEU A 57 11.57 -1.82 7.18
C LEU A 57 11.47 -3.21 7.83
N ALA A 58 11.85 -4.27 7.12
CA ALA A 58 11.84 -5.63 7.63
C ALA A 58 12.76 -5.81 8.83
N GLU A 59 13.97 -5.25 8.77
CA GLU A 59 14.93 -5.23 9.88
C GLU A 59 14.36 -4.48 11.09
N ALA A 60 13.79 -3.29 10.87
CA ALA A 60 13.18 -2.50 11.94
C ALA A 60 11.99 -3.21 12.60
N MET A 61 11.17 -3.93 11.82
CA MET A 61 10.07 -4.74 12.35
C MET A 61 10.60 -5.94 13.16
N ALA A 62 11.65 -6.60 12.68
CA ALA A 62 12.28 -7.71 13.39
C ALA A 62 12.92 -7.28 14.73
N GLU A 63 13.43 -6.04 14.80
CA GLU A 63 13.97 -5.44 16.03
C GLU A 63 12.88 -4.84 16.95
N GLY A 64 11.63 -4.77 16.48
CA GLY A 64 10.52 -4.16 17.23
C GLY A 64 10.54 -2.62 17.23
N SER A 65 11.33 -1.99 16.37
CA SER A 65 11.42 -0.53 16.22
C SER A 65 10.43 0.04 15.19
N ALA A 66 9.72 -0.81 14.44
CA ALA A 66 8.65 -0.44 13.52
C ALA A 66 7.36 -1.24 13.77
N PRO A 67 6.17 -0.60 13.77
CA PRO A 67 4.91 -1.32 13.86
C PRO A 67 4.60 -2.07 12.57
N VAL A 68 3.91 -3.21 12.64
CA VAL A 68 3.50 -4.01 11.47
C VAL A 68 2.56 -3.27 10.51
N THR A 69 1.97 -2.15 10.95
CA THR A 69 1.14 -1.25 10.13
C THR A 69 1.92 -0.21 9.33
N ALA A 70 3.25 -0.14 9.48
CA ALA A 70 4.06 0.91 8.87
C ALA A 70 4.07 0.88 7.34
N CYS A 71 3.77 -0.26 6.71
CA CYS A 71 3.71 -0.37 5.25
C CYS A 71 2.41 0.24 4.69
N THR A 72 2.41 1.55 4.45
CA THR A 72 1.28 2.28 3.85
C THR A 72 0.72 1.64 2.56
N PRO A 73 1.56 1.24 1.57
CA PRO A 73 1.03 0.62 0.35
C PRO A 73 0.59 -0.84 0.53
N GLY A 74 1.10 -1.54 1.55
CA GLY A 74 0.74 -2.92 1.85
C GLY A 74 -0.65 -3.06 2.48
N GLY A 75 -1.10 -2.03 3.19
CA GLY A 75 -2.42 -1.99 3.80
C GLY A 75 -2.66 -3.12 4.81
N ARG A 76 -3.93 -3.50 4.95
CA ARG A 76 -4.37 -4.45 5.97
C ARG A 76 -3.85 -5.87 5.76
N ASP A 77 -3.90 -6.38 4.54
CA ASP A 77 -3.53 -7.77 4.26
C ASP A 77 -2.05 -8.02 4.58
N VAL A 78 -1.18 -7.08 4.18
CA VAL A 78 0.24 -7.12 4.52
C VAL A 78 0.43 -6.98 6.02
N ALA A 79 -0.23 -6.04 6.68
CA ALA A 79 -0.10 -5.86 8.13
C ALA A 79 -0.53 -7.10 8.93
N LEU A 80 -1.59 -7.80 8.51
CA LEU A 80 -2.04 -9.04 9.13
C LEU A 80 -1.04 -10.19 8.92
N ALA A 81 -0.49 -10.32 7.71
CA ALA A 81 0.53 -11.31 7.41
C ALA A 81 1.82 -11.05 8.21
N LEU A 82 2.20 -9.79 8.37
CA LEU A 82 3.34 -9.37 9.19
C LEU A 82 3.11 -9.61 10.69
N ALA A 83 1.92 -9.31 11.19
CA ALA A 83 1.54 -9.59 12.58
C ALA A 83 1.68 -11.08 12.92
N ALA A 84 1.31 -11.97 11.99
CA ALA A 84 1.46 -13.41 12.17
C ALA A 84 2.93 -13.88 12.33
N ILE A 85 3.90 -13.10 11.83
CA ILE A 85 5.33 -13.41 11.93
C ILE A 85 5.94 -12.78 13.19
N VAL A 86 5.67 -11.49 13.42
CA VAL A 86 6.32 -10.71 14.48
C VAL A 86 5.72 -11.00 15.86
N GLU A 87 4.43 -11.33 15.92
CA GLU A 87 3.71 -11.67 17.15
C GLU A 87 3.00 -13.04 17.03
N PRO A 88 3.74 -14.17 17.17
CA PRO A 88 3.15 -15.51 17.12
C PRO A 88 2.21 -15.75 18.31
N GLY A 89 0.94 -15.38 18.15
CA GLY A 89 -0.11 -15.40 19.18
C GLY A 89 -1.17 -14.30 19.01
N GLY A 90 -0.84 -13.23 18.26
CA GLY A 90 -1.75 -12.17 17.86
C GLY A 90 -2.67 -12.64 16.74
N GLY A 91 -3.63 -13.51 17.06
CA GLY A 91 -4.56 -14.07 16.09
C GLY A 91 -5.35 -12.99 15.34
N GLY A 92 -4.88 -12.62 14.15
CA GLY A 92 -5.59 -12.19 12.94
C GLY A 92 -6.72 -11.16 13.01
N ALA A 93 -7.00 -10.54 14.16
CA ALA A 93 -8.26 -9.85 14.38
C ALA A 93 -8.15 -8.39 14.81
N ALA A 94 -7.02 -7.97 15.38
CA ALA A 94 -6.82 -6.59 15.77
C ALA A 94 -5.33 -6.31 15.84
N VAL A 95 -4.81 -5.56 14.87
CA VAL A 95 -3.47 -4.96 14.97
C VAL A 95 -3.65 -3.63 15.73
N PRO A 96 -3.06 -3.47 16.93
CA PRO A 96 -3.15 -2.23 17.68
C PRO A 96 -2.68 -1.04 16.83
N GLY A 97 -3.48 0.02 16.76
CA GLY A 97 -3.14 1.23 16.01
C GLY A 97 -3.55 1.23 14.53
N MET A 98 -4.18 0.17 14.02
CA MET A 98 -4.82 0.20 12.70
C MET A 98 -6.23 0.82 12.83
N ALA A 99 -6.30 2.15 12.91
CA ALA A 99 -7.57 2.85 12.73
C ALA A 99 -7.99 2.68 11.27
N GLU A 100 -9.01 1.86 11.01
CA GLU A 100 -9.57 1.64 9.68
C GLU A 100 -10.32 2.91 9.24
N ALA A 101 -9.57 3.89 8.74
CA ALA A 101 -10.16 5.06 8.09
C ALA A 101 -10.85 4.58 6.81
N GLU A 102 -12.18 4.74 6.75
CA GLU A 102 -12.94 4.34 5.58
C GLU A 102 -12.45 5.13 4.36
N PRO A 103 -11.96 4.46 3.30
CA PRO A 103 -11.38 5.15 2.16
C PRO A 103 -12.45 6.00 1.47
N MET A 104 -12.15 7.28 1.27
CA MET A 104 -13.05 8.22 0.61
C MET A 104 -12.76 8.29 -0.89
N VAL A 105 -13.80 8.34 -1.71
CA VAL A 105 -13.72 8.50 -3.16
C VAL A 105 -14.60 9.66 -3.62
N ALA A 106 -14.24 10.26 -4.75
CA ALA A 106 -15.06 11.28 -5.37
C ALA A 106 -16.32 10.65 -6.00
N PHE A 107 -17.45 11.35 -5.89
CA PHE A 107 -18.71 11.02 -6.54
C PHE A 107 -19.22 12.26 -7.29
N ILE A 108 -19.60 12.10 -8.56
CA ILE A 108 -20.07 13.20 -9.42
C ILE A 108 -21.58 13.08 -9.57
N PHE A 109 -22.30 14.14 -9.24
CA PHE A 109 -23.73 14.25 -9.49
C PHE A 109 -23.99 14.59 -10.96
N GLU A 110 -24.66 13.68 -11.68
CA GLU A 110 -24.86 13.77 -13.12
C GLU A 110 -25.73 14.97 -13.53
N ASP A 111 -26.69 15.34 -12.69
CA ASP A 111 -27.60 16.47 -12.88
C ASP A 111 -26.92 17.84 -12.76
N HIS A 112 -25.79 17.92 -12.06
CA HIS A 112 -25.01 19.15 -11.85
C HIS A 112 -23.74 19.22 -12.72
N CYS A 113 -23.37 18.13 -13.39
CA CYS A 113 -22.19 18.05 -14.22
C CYS A 113 -22.43 18.68 -15.61
N THR A 114 -21.67 19.73 -15.93
CA THR A 114 -21.77 20.43 -17.23
C THR A 114 -20.79 19.93 -18.30
N GLY A 115 -19.96 18.93 -17.98
CA GLY A 115 -18.99 18.38 -18.93
C GLY A 115 -17.78 19.28 -19.23
N CYS A 116 -17.40 20.16 -18.30
CA CYS A 116 -16.31 21.14 -18.48
C CYS A 116 -14.87 20.55 -18.49
N MET A 117 -14.69 19.27 -18.13
CA MET A 117 -13.42 18.53 -18.18
C MET A 117 -12.29 19.05 -17.26
N ARG A 118 -12.58 19.95 -16.31
CA ARG A 118 -11.58 20.43 -15.33
C ARG A 118 -11.14 19.36 -14.35
N CYS A 119 -12.10 18.56 -13.85
CA CYS A 119 -11.83 17.44 -12.96
C CYS A 119 -10.91 16.39 -13.59
N PHE A 120 -11.09 16.09 -14.88
CA PHE A 120 -10.26 15.15 -15.64
C PHE A 120 -8.78 15.58 -15.64
N LYS A 121 -8.50 16.84 -15.98
CA LYS A 121 -7.13 17.38 -16.05
C LYS A 121 -6.41 17.44 -14.71
N ARG A 122 -7.14 17.42 -13.59
CA ARG A 122 -6.59 17.56 -12.24
C ARG A 122 -6.44 16.21 -11.53
N CYS A 123 -6.99 15.13 -12.09
CA CYS A 123 -6.90 13.81 -11.47
C CYS A 123 -5.49 13.22 -11.68
N PRO A 124 -4.73 12.92 -10.61
CA PRO A 124 -3.37 12.37 -10.75
C PRO A 124 -3.37 10.87 -11.14
N THR A 125 -4.50 10.19 -11.01
CA THR A 125 -4.63 8.75 -11.26
C THR A 125 -5.56 8.42 -12.43
N ASP A 126 -5.97 9.44 -13.20
CA ASP A 126 -6.89 9.31 -14.33
C ASP A 126 -8.19 8.55 -13.99
N ALA A 127 -8.67 8.68 -12.74
CA ALA A 127 -9.87 8.00 -12.25
C ALA A 127 -11.19 8.58 -12.81
N ILE A 128 -11.14 9.70 -13.53
CA ILE A 128 -12.33 10.36 -14.10
C ILE A 128 -12.55 9.89 -15.52
N ILE A 129 -13.74 9.38 -15.84
CA ILE A 129 -14.15 9.02 -17.20
C ILE A 129 -15.15 10.04 -17.71
N GLY A 130 -14.95 10.53 -18.92
CA GLY A 130 -15.86 11.45 -19.59
C GLY A 130 -15.17 12.14 -20.77
N ALA A 131 -15.93 12.94 -21.50
CA ALA A 131 -15.42 13.75 -22.60
C ALA A 131 -15.95 15.18 -22.48
N ASN A 132 -15.39 16.08 -23.30
CA ASN A 132 -15.88 17.45 -23.36
C ASN A 132 -17.38 17.47 -23.72
N LYS A 133 -18.17 18.24 -22.94
CA LYS A 133 -19.63 18.31 -23.05
C LYS A 133 -20.37 16.98 -22.83
N GLN A 134 -19.73 16.03 -22.15
CA GLN A 134 -20.36 14.80 -21.67
C GLN A 134 -20.29 14.74 -20.15
N ILE A 135 -21.26 14.07 -19.52
CA ILE A 135 -21.28 13.88 -18.08
C ILE A 135 -20.09 12.99 -17.69
N HIS A 136 -19.38 13.39 -16.64
CA HIS A 136 -18.22 12.66 -16.15
C HIS A 136 -18.64 11.73 -15.01
N THR A 137 -17.95 10.60 -14.88
CA THR A 137 -18.11 9.65 -13.78
C THR A 137 -16.74 9.28 -13.20
N VAL A 138 -16.72 8.64 -12.03
CA VAL A 138 -15.50 8.28 -11.30
C VAL A 138 -15.36 6.77 -11.24
N VAL A 139 -14.21 6.26 -11.65
CA VAL A 139 -13.79 4.88 -11.37
C VAL A 139 -13.30 4.82 -9.92
N THR A 140 -14.16 4.32 -9.03
CA THR A 140 -13.91 4.28 -7.58
C THR A 140 -12.69 3.46 -7.19
N ASP A 141 -12.25 2.51 -8.04
CA ASP A 141 -11.05 1.71 -7.80
C ASP A 141 -9.73 2.42 -8.14
N ALA A 142 -9.75 3.39 -9.06
CA ALA A 142 -8.58 4.20 -9.40
C ALA A 142 -8.51 5.50 -8.58
N CYS A 143 -9.59 5.86 -7.89
CA CYS A 143 -9.65 7.08 -7.09
C CYS A 143 -8.90 6.90 -5.76
N ILE A 144 -7.90 7.74 -5.52
CA ILE A 144 -7.10 7.74 -4.27
C ILE A 144 -7.62 8.73 -3.21
N GLY A 145 -8.78 9.35 -3.41
CA GLY A 145 -9.37 10.27 -2.43
C GLY A 145 -8.60 11.59 -2.23
N CYS A 146 -7.79 12.03 -3.19
CA CYS A 146 -6.96 13.24 -3.06
C CYS A 146 -7.74 14.57 -3.09
N ASN A 147 -9.05 14.56 -3.31
CA ASN A 147 -9.95 15.73 -3.38
C ASN A 147 -9.62 16.81 -4.43
N ALA A 148 -8.58 16.64 -5.25
CA ALA A 148 -8.16 17.63 -6.23
C ALA A 148 -9.22 17.94 -7.31
N CYS A 149 -10.10 16.98 -7.62
CA CYS A 149 -11.22 17.19 -8.55
C CYS A 149 -12.37 18.00 -7.95
N ILE A 150 -12.59 17.91 -6.63
CA ILE A 150 -13.63 18.65 -5.90
C ILE A 150 -13.31 20.14 -5.97
N GLU A 151 -12.07 20.51 -5.63
CA GLU A 151 -11.59 21.90 -5.68
C GLU A 151 -11.63 22.49 -7.10
N ALA A 152 -11.48 21.65 -8.13
CA ALA A 152 -11.45 22.09 -9.52
C ALA A 152 -12.84 22.25 -10.15
N CYS A 153 -13.91 21.74 -9.53
CA CYS A 153 -15.24 21.70 -10.11
C CYS A 153 -15.94 23.08 -9.98
N PRO A 154 -16.25 23.78 -11.09
CA PRO A 154 -16.86 25.11 -11.02
C PRO A 154 -18.34 25.09 -10.63
N THR A 155 -19.01 23.94 -10.77
CA THR A 155 -20.42 23.75 -10.40
C THR A 155 -20.57 23.00 -9.09
N GLU A 156 -19.48 22.70 -8.39
CA GLU A 156 -19.46 21.96 -7.12
C GLU A 156 -20.20 20.60 -7.20
N ALA A 157 -20.32 20.03 -8.41
CA ALA A 157 -21.02 18.77 -8.68
C ALA A 157 -20.34 17.52 -8.09
N ILE A 158 -19.23 17.66 -7.37
CA ILE A 158 -18.39 16.54 -6.91
C ILE A 158 -18.30 16.56 -5.38
N VAL A 159 -18.58 15.43 -4.75
CA VAL A 159 -18.51 15.26 -3.30
C VAL A 159 -17.66 14.06 -2.92
N ALA A 160 -17.05 14.09 -1.74
CA ALA A 160 -16.40 12.92 -1.16
C ALA A 160 -17.46 12.00 -0.54
N ARG A 161 -17.42 10.71 -0.88
CA ARG A 161 -18.24 9.65 -0.30
C ARG A 161 -17.37 8.50 0.14
N VAL A 162 -17.84 7.75 1.13
CA VAL A 162 -17.20 6.49 1.53
C VAL A 162 -17.21 5.55 0.35
N LYS A 163 -16.07 4.92 0.06
CA LYS A 163 -15.98 3.89 -0.98
C LYS A 163 -16.92 2.74 -0.59
N PRO A 164 -17.83 2.32 -1.47
CA PRO A 164 -18.72 1.21 -1.16
C PRO A 164 -17.89 -0.05 -0.87
N LYS A 165 -18.24 -0.76 0.20
CA LYS A 165 -17.65 -2.07 0.52
C LYS A 165 -18.05 -3.05 -0.59
N THR A 166 -17.07 -3.70 -1.21
CA THR A 166 -17.26 -4.74 -2.24
C THR A 166 -16.93 -6.09 -1.63
N LEU A 167 -17.22 -7.22 -2.31
CA LEU A 167 -16.82 -8.54 -1.82
C LEU A 167 -15.30 -8.69 -1.59
N LYS A 168 -14.47 -7.87 -2.26
CA LYS A 168 -13.01 -7.86 -2.08
C LYS A 168 -12.55 -7.02 -0.88
N SER A 169 -13.29 -5.98 -0.54
CA SER A 169 -12.96 -5.05 0.55
C SER A 169 -13.82 -5.25 1.80
N TRP A 170 -14.82 -6.12 1.72
CA TRP A 170 -15.67 -6.49 2.83
C TRP A 170 -15.00 -7.57 3.68
N TYR A 171 -15.09 -7.41 4.98
CA TYR A 171 -14.64 -8.37 5.97
C TYR A 171 -15.64 -8.37 7.12
N TRP A 172 -15.61 -9.46 7.88
CA TRP A 172 -16.40 -9.58 9.09
C TRP A 172 -15.76 -8.75 10.20
N ASP A 173 -16.46 -7.73 10.68
CA ASP A 173 -16.05 -6.98 11.87
C ASP A 173 -16.15 -7.91 13.09
N LYS A 174 -15.02 -8.15 13.77
CA LYS A 174 -15.03 -9.02 14.95
C LYS A 174 -15.86 -8.33 16.03
N PRO A 175 -16.87 -9.01 16.61
CA PRO A 175 -17.62 -8.44 17.72
C PRO A 175 -16.68 -8.09 18.86
N LEU A 176 -16.82 -6.88 19.40
CA LEU A 176 -16.00 -6.40 20.51
C LEU A 176 -16.14 -7.36 21.70
N PRO A 177 -15.05 -7.70 22.42
CA PRO A 177 -15.14 -8.50 23.63
C PRO A 177 -16.09 -7.83 24.62
N GLY A 178 -17.23 -8.47 24.91
CA GLY A 178 -18.27 -7.91 25.79
C GLY A 178 -19.54 -7.41 25.10
N ALA A 179 -19.57 -7.30 23.76
CA ALA A 179 -20.78 -6.90 23.01
C ALA A 179 -21.91 -7.96 22.99
N GLY A 180 -21.71 -9.09 23.67
CA GLY A 180 -22.75 -10.09 23.97
C GLY A 180 -23.46 -9.87 25.32
N ALA A 181 -23.07 -8.86 26.11
CA ALA A 181 -23.80 -8.47 27.30
C ALA A 181 -24.94 -7.50 26.91
N ASP A 182 -26.14 -8.08 26.81
CA ASP A 182 -27.46 -7.46 26.83
C ASP A 182 -27.64 -6.05 26.23
N SER A 183 -28.15 -5.99 25.00
CA SER A 183 -28.61 -4.75 24.36
C SER A 183 -29.95 -4.21 24.90
N ARG A 184 -30.48 -4.73 26.02
CA ARG A 184 -31.74 -4.27 26.64
C ARG A 184 -31.60 -3.20 27.72
N GLU A 185 -30.39 -2.87 28.18
CA GLU A 185 -30.22 -1.92 29.30
C GLU A 185 -30.12 -0.43 28.91
N HIS A 186 -30.10 -0.07 27.62
CA HIS A 186 -29.96 1.33 27.18
C HIS A 186 -31.26 2.03 26.74
N ALA A 187 -32.42 1.53 27.18
CA ALA A 187 -33.70 2.20 26.97
C ALA A 187 -34.41 2.45 28.31
N ALA A 188 -33.99 3.52 29.01
CA ALA A 188 -34.72 4.16 30.10
C ALA A 188 -34.54 5.67 30.01
#